data_AF-A0AA41AI86-F1
#
_entry.id   AF-A0AA41AI86-F1
#
_cell.length_a   1.000
_cell.length_b   1.000
_cell.length_c   1.000
_cell.angle_alpha   90.00
_cell.angle_beta   90.00
_cell.angle_gamma   90.00
#
_symmetry.space_group_name_H-M   'P 1'
#
loop_
_entity.id
_entity.type
_entity.pdbx_description
1 polymer ?
#
loop_
_entity_poly.entity_id
_entity_poly.type
_entity_poly.pdbx_seq_one_letter_code
_entity_poly.pdbx_strand_id
1 'polypeptide(L)'
;MKFKLLFISLGITSALCSYSSYGAMRQYIADQDNSNWQVVKTTRLQCQLNHEVPYYGEAIFNVNASKNKDLTFNLDMVVRPDNYAIAGLKAVPPAWRAGTPVRDIADMKLLKKFDGELGNKTAWEMLTELEKGNQPTFYYQDWQNSADKIAVGMSGVNFKQAYWAFLQCRDELLPYSFEDISFTVMNYQSNSSKLTKSSQQRLDKIAEYLKNDPSIESINIASYTDSYGGRWNNLDLSKTRAKAIKDYMISLGVDETKVHTDGLGEKRFVDTNDTILGRNKNRRLVIQIAKI
;
A
#
# COMPACT_ATOMS: atom_id res chain seq x y z
N MET A 1 37.85 62.42 64.19
CA MET A 1 37.54 61.23 65.03
C MET A 1 36.05 60.93 64.89
N LYS A 2 35.70 59.65 64.63
CA LYS A 2 34.36 59.03 64.63
C LYS A 2 33.55 59.01 63.30
N PHE A 3 33.74 57.89 62.61
CA PHE A 3 32.84 57.17 61.70
C PHE A 3 31.39 57.10 62.19
N LYS A 4 30.42 57.12 61.26
CA LYS A 4 29.20 56.29 61.33
C LYS A 4 28.64 56.00 59.94
N LEU A 5 28.26 54.74 59.75
CA LEU A 5 28.05 54.00 58.51
C LEU A 5 26.87 54.52 57.65
N LEU A 6 27.10 54.56 56.33
CA LEU A 6 26.04 54.46 55.33
C LEU A 6 25.50 53.02 55.30
N PHE A 7 24.20 52.84 55.54
CA PHE A 7 23.48 51.61 55.18
C PHE A 7 23.13 51.68 53.69
N ILE A 8 23.89 50.98 52.85
CA ILE A 8 23.52 50.70 51.47
C ILE A 8 22.67 49.43 51.50
N SER A 9 21.36 49.58 51.30
CA SER A 9 20.45 48.45 51.07
C SER A 9 20.76 47.84 49.71
N LEU A 10 21.53 46.76 49.71
CA LEU A 10 21.74 45.93 48.53
C LEU A 10 20.45 45.15 48.26
N GLY A 11 19.60 45.67 47.39
CA GLY A 11 18.46 44.94 46.85
C GLY A 11 18.98 43.83 45.95
N ILE A 12 19.20 42.64 46.50
CA ILE A 12 19.46 41.43 45.73
C ILE A 12 18.14 41.05 45.07
N THR A 13 17.90 41.56 43.86
CA THR A 13 16.94 40.97 42.93
C THR A 13 17.49 39.61 42.52
N SER A 14 17.11 38.57 43.25
CA SER A 14 17.24 37.20 42.81
C SER A 14 16.39 37.04 41.55
N ALA A 15 17.04 37.13 40.38
CA ALA A 15 16.48 36.62 39.14
C ALA A 15 16.28 35.12 39.35
N LEU A 16 15.05 34.74 39.71
CA LEU A 16 14.60 33.36 39.60
C LEU A 16 14.69 33.01 38.11
N CYS A 17 15.81 32.42 37.70
CA CYS A 17 15.84 31.63 36.49
C CYS A 17 14.78 30.55 36.67
N SER A 18 13.62 30.76 36.07
CA SER A 18 12.63 29.72 35.86
C SER A 18 13.33 28.64 35.04
N TYR A 19 13.86 27.61 35.71
CA TYR A 19 14.19 26.36 35.06
C TYR A 19 12.87 25.80 34.56
N SER A 20 12.50 26.15 33.33
CA SER A 20 11.51 25.37 32.59
C SER A 20 12.08 23.96 32.52
N SER A 21 11.51 23.03 33.28
CA SER A 21 11.81 21.62 33.14
C SER A 21 11.48 21.24 31.70
N TYR A 22 12.49 21.16 30.85
CA TYR A 22 12.33 20.52 29.55
C TYR A 22 11.97 19.08 29.86
N GLY A 23 10.69 18.70 29.64
CA GLY A 23 10.34 17.28 29.57
C GLY A 23 11.29 16.62 28.58
N ALA A 24 11.92 15.52 28.98
CA ALA A 24 12.93 14.86 28.18
C ALA A 24 12.31 14.47 26.83
N MET A 25 12.80 15.08 25.74
CA MET A 25 12.40 14.69 24.40
C MET A 25 13.24 13.48 23.99
N ARG A 26 12.59 12.35 23.73
CA ARG A 26 13.23 11.18 23.15
C ARG A 26 13.19 11.29 21.63
N GLN A 27 14.35 11.19 21.00
CA GLN A 27 14.50 11.32 19.56
C GLN A 27 15.03 10.02 18.96
N TYR A 28 14.34 9.54 17.92
CA TYR A 28 14.69 8.35 17.16
C TYR A 28 14.86 8.76 15.71
N ILE A 29 16.11 8.90 15.26
CA ILE A 29 16.47 9.23 13.88
C ILE A 29 17.73 8.45 13.53
N ALA A 30 17.81 7.97 12.30
CA ALA A 30 19.05 7.40 11.77
C ALA A 30 20.10 8.50 11.52
N ASP A 31 21.27 8.33 12.10
CA ASP A 31 22.49 9.07 11.79
C ASP A 31 23.04 8.67 10.40
N GLN A 32 24.16 9.28 10.01
CA GLN A 32 24.77 9.03 8.71
C GLN A 32 25.19 7.56 8.49
N ASP A 33 25.65 6.90 9.55
CA ASP A 33 26.23 5.54 9.46
C ASP A 33 25.18 4.43 9.48
N ASN A 34 24.03 4.66 10.12
CA ASN A 34 22.94 3.67 10.25
C ASN A 34 21.74 3.98 9.33
N SER A 35 21.76 5.08 8.57
CA SER A 35 20.71 5.38 7.58
C SER A 35 20.82 4.47 6.37
N ASN A 36 20.03 3.40 6.42
CA ASN A 36 19.87 2.44 5.33
C ASN A 36 18.50 2.60 4.67
N TRP A 37 18.50 2.74 3.35
CA TRP A 37 17.30 2.75 2.52
C TRP A 37 17.36 1.57 1.56
N GLN A 38 16.32 0.75 1.57
CA GLN A 38 16.26 -0.46 0.77
C GLN A 38 14.91 -0.59 0.07
N VAL A 39 14.93 -1.05 -1.18
CA VAL A 39 13.71 -1.39 -1.90
C VAL A 39 13.44 -2.88 -1.66
N VAL A 40 12.33 -3.17 -0.98
CA VAL A 40 11.93 -4.51 -0.54
C VAL A 40 10.70 -4.95 -1.35
N LYS A 41 10.57 -6.26 -1.56
CA LYS A 41 9.45 -6.89 -2.31
C LYS A 41 9.20 -6.23 -3.68
N THR A 42 10.13 -6.40 -4.61
CA THR A 42 10.04 -5.86 -5.99
C THR A 42 9.31 -6.84 -6.92
N THR A 43 8.03 -7.09 -6.69
CA THR A 43 7.23 -7.86 -7.66
C THR A 43 6.50 -6.89 -8.58
N ARG A 44 5.95 -7.38 -9.69
CA ARG A 44 5.08 -6.54 -10.55
C ARG A 44 3.73 -6.19 -9.89
N LEU A 45 3.51 -6.65 -8.65
CA LEU A 45 2.31 -6.42 -7.86
C LEU A 45 2.53 -5.46 -6.70
N GLN A 46 3.75 -5.30 -6.22
CA GLN A 46 4.06 -4.51 -5.05
C GLN A 46 5.49 -3.98 -5.14
N CYS A 47 5.70 -2.77 -4.65
CA CYS A 47 7.00 -2.17 -4.43
C CYS A 47 7.01 -1.54 -3.03
N GLN A 48 8.02 -1.85 -2.23
CA GLN A 48 8.20 -1.23 -0.91
C GLN A 48 9.55 -0.52 -0.86
N LEU A 49 9.57 0.71 -0.34
CA LEU A 49 10.77 1.44 0.01
C LEU A 49 10.80 1.56 1.53
N ASN A 50 11.80 0.94 2.13
CA ASN A 50 11.91 0.82 3.57
C ASN A 50 13.10 1.62 4.10
N HIS A 51 12.91 2.20 5.28
CA HIS A 51 13.95 2.86 6.05
C HIS A 51 13.85 2.42 7.51
N GLU A 52 14.95 1.90 8.03
CA GLU A 52 15.02 1.51 9.44
C GLU A 52 15.18 2.76 10.32
N VAL A 53 14.37 2.85 11.37
CA VAL A 53 14.50 3.88 12.40
C VAL A 53 15.07 3.21 13.66
N PRO A 54 16.35 3.46 14.00
CA PRO A 54 17.04 2.77 15.08
C PRO A 54 16.28 2.84 16.41
N TYR A 55 16.15 1.69 17.07
CA TYR A 55 15.47 1.54 18.37
C TYR A 55 13.98 1.92 18.39
N TYR A 56 13.34 2.00 17.22
CA TYR A 56 11.94 2.38 17.09
C TYR A 56 11.14 1.43 16.21
N GLY A 57 11.62 1.15 14.99
CA GLY A 57 10.90 0.33 14.02
C GLY A 57 11.29 0.65 12.58
N GLU A 58 10.33 0.62 11.66
CA GLU A 58 10.57 0.79 10.23
C GLU A 58 9.57 1.74 9.58
N ALA A 59 10.07 2.63 8.74
CA ALA A 59 9.29 3.52 7.89
C ALA A 59 9.15 2.90 6.51
N ILE A 60 7.91 2.58 6.11
CA ILE A 60 7.61 1.80 4.91
C ILE A 60 6.75 2.63 3.96
N PHE A 61 7.28 2.89 2.77
CA PHE A 61 6.53 3.45 1.65
C PHE A 61 6.13 2.33 0.71
N ASN A 62 4.83 2.09 0.58
CA ASN A 62 4.28 0.96 -0.15
C ASN A 62 3.44 1.42 -1.35
N VAL A 63 3.64 0.79 -2.51
CA VAL A 63 2.74 0.92 -3.66
C VAL A 63 2.34 -0.48 -4.10
N ASN A 64 1.04 -0.69 -4.26
CA ASN A 64 0.48 -1.92 -4.81
C ASN A 64 -0.01 -1.68 -6.25
N ALA A 65 0.00 -2.75 -7.05
CA ALA A 65 -0.59 -2.76 -8.38
C ALA A 65 -2.07 -2.38 -8.29
N SER A 66 -2.40 -1.32 -9.02
CA SER A 66 -3.72 -0.71 -9.08
C SER A 66 -3.75 0.25 -10.26
N LYS A 67 -4.95 0.70 -10.63
CA LYS A 67 -5.10 1.68 -11.72
C LYS A 67 -4.35 2.99 -11.46
N ASN A 68 -4.36 3.47 -10.22
CA ASN A 68 -3.78 4.76 -9.83
C ASN A 68 -2.38 4.64 -9.20
N LYS A 69 -1.95 3.42 -8.82
CA LYS A 69 -0.66 3.16 -8.14
C LYS A 69 -0.48 4.08 -6.93
N ASP A 70 -1.52 4.17 -6.10
CA ASP A 70 -1.50 5.05 -4.93
C ASP A 70 -0.42 4.61 -3.94
N LEU A 71 0.35 5.59 -3.46
CA LEU A 71 1.37 5.41 -2.44
C LEU A 71 0.72 5.41 -1.06
N THR A 72 1.14 4.50 -0.18
CA THR A 72 0.80 4.58 1.24
C THR A 72 2.08 4.60 2.05
N PHE A 73 2.04 5.26 3.18
CA PHE A 73 3.13 5.24 4.16
C PHE A 73 2.64 4.53 5.42
N ASN A 74 3.44 3.61 5.93
CA ASN A 74 3.22 2.94 7.20
C ASN A 74 4.45 3.14 8.09
N LEU A 75 4.22 3.49 9.35
CA LEU A 75 5.22 3.50 10.40
C LEU A 75 5.02 2.25 11.26
N ASP A 76 5.79 1.21 10.98
CA ASP A 76 5.80 -0.03 11.76
C ASP A 76 6.56 0.22 13.06
N MET A 77 5.85 0.13 14.18
CA MET A 77 6.36 0.44 15.51
C MET A 77 6.60 -0.86 16.28
N VAL A 78 7.82 -1.05 16.81
CA VAL A 78 8.13 -2.21 17.66
C VAL A 78 7.20 -2.25 18.88
N VAL A 79 6.93 -1.09 19.47
CA VAL A 79 5.94 -0.92 20.54
C VAL A 79 4.77 -0.13 19.98
N ARG A 80 3.64 -0.81 19.78
CA ARG A 80 2.42 -0.17 19.25
C ARG A 80 1.73 0.70 20.32
N PRO A 81 1.01 1.75 19.90
CA PRO A 81 0.28 2.62 20.81
C PRO A 81 -0.73 1.87 21.68
N ASP A 82 -0.80 2.21 22.97
CA ASP A 82 -1.79 1.66 23.91
C ASP A 82 -3.10 2.44 23.96
N ASN A 83 -3.08 3.68 23.47
CA ASN A 83 -4.21 4.60 23.42
C ASN A 83 -4.30 5.29 22.05
N TYR A 84 -5.35 6.09 21.88
CA TYR A 84 -5.50 6.95 20.71
C TYR A 84 -4.68 8.23 20.90
N ALA A 85 -3.88 8.57 19.90
CA ALA A 85 -3.08 9.80 19.89
C ALA A 85 -3.00 10.39 18.47
N ILE A 86 -2.49 11.61 18.39
CA ILE A 86 -2.20 12.27 17.11
C ILE A 86 -0.71 12.58 17.08
N ALA A 87 -0.04 12.15 16.02
CA ALA A 87 1.34 12.47 15.76
C ALA A 87 1.43 13.56 14.69
N GLY A 88 1.93 14.74 15.07
CA GLY A 88 2.16 15.83 14.14
C GLY A 88 3.38 15.55 13.27
N LEU A 89 3.21 15.52 11.95
CA LEU A 89 4.28 15.31 10.99
C LEU A 89 4.80 16.65 10.48
N LYS A 90 6.11 16.87 10.62
CA LYS A 90 6.79 18.11 10.21
C LYS A 90 8.01 17.81 9.35
N ALA A 91 8.29 18.65 8.37
CA ALA A 91 9.55 18.67 7.65
C ALA A 91 10.59 19.47 8.45
N VAL A 92 11.58 18.77 8.99
CA VAL A 92 12.66 19.38 9.79
C VAL A 92 13.91 19.51 8.92
N PRO A 93 14.49 20.70 8.75
CA PRO A 93 15.76 20.85 8.06
C PRO A 93 16.90 20.26 8.91
N PRO A 94 17.98 19.73 8.28
CA PRO A 94 19.12 19.19 9.00
C PRO A 94 19.88 20.31 9.71
N ALA A 95 20.58 19.95 10.80
CA ALA A 95 21.21 20.91 11.73
C ALA A 95 22.16 21.92 11.06
N TRP A 96 22.84 21.53 9.97
CA TRP A 96 23.76 22.41 9.23
C TRP A 96 23.06 23.46 8.35
N ARG A 97 21.75 23.33 8.08
CA ARG A 97 20.92 24.36 7.40
C ARG A 97 20.23 25.27 8.40
N ALA A 98 21.02 25.87 9.29
CA ALA A 98 20.51 26.78 10.31
C ALA A 98 19.68 27.93 9.71
N GLY A 99 18.60 28.32 10.40
CA GLY A 99 17.73 29.44 10.00
C GLY A 99 16.59 29.09 9.05
N THR A 100 16.50 27.85 8.55
CA THR A 100 15.31 27.40 7.81
C THR A 100 14.21 26.96 8.79
N PRO A 101 12.94 27.43 8.62
CA PRO A 101 11.88 27.09 9.56
C PRO A 101 11.41 25.65 9.37
N VAL A 102 11.03 25.00 10.47
CA VAL A 102 10.30 23.73 10.44
C VAL A 102 8.92 23.96 9.82
N ARG A 103 8.51 23.09 8.90
CA ARG A 103 7.23 23.19 8.19
C ARG A 103 6.30 22.05 8.59
N ASP A 104 5.06 22.36 8.96
CA ASP A 104 4.03 21.34 9.20
C ASP A 104 3.58 20.70 7.86
N ILE A 105 3.39 19.38 7.85
CA ILE A 105 2.94 18.61 6.68
C ILE A 105 1.49 18.14 6.92
N ALA A 106 1.29 17.31 7.94
CA ALA A 106 0.01 16.66 8.23
C ALA A 106 -0.01 16.13 9.66
N ASP A 107 -1.17 15.63 10.08
CA ASP A 107 -1.32 14.88 11.33
C ASP A 107 -1.61 13.40 11.03
N MET A 108 -0.89 12.50 11.69
CA MET A 108 -1.10 11.07 11.62
C MET A 108 -1.89 10.59 12.84
N LYS A 109 -2.95 9.82 12.61
CA LYS A 109 -3.74 9.24 13.69
C LYS A 109 -3.05 7.96 14.17
N LEU A 110 -2.75 7.90 15.46
CA LEU A 110 -2.26 6.69 16.12
C LEU A 110 -3.48 5.99 16.74
N LEU A 111 -3.77 4.78 16.26
CA LEU A 111 -4.86 3.96 16.78
C LEU A 111 -4.30 2.90 17.73
N LYS A 112 -5.09 2.53 18.74
CA LYS A 112 -4.69 1.54 19.73
C LYS A 112 -4.33 0.21 19.07
N LYS A 113 -3.10 -0.26 19.27
CA LYS A 113 -2.53 -1.51 18.73
C LYS A 113 -2.41 -1.58 17.21
N PHE A 114 -2.55 -0.47 16.48
CA PHE A 114 -2.29 -0.41 15.04
C PHE A 114 -1.08 0.46 14.74
N ASP A 115 -0.47 0.18 13.60
CA ASP A 115 0.62 0.97 13.05
C ASP A 115 0.07 2.29 12.46
N GLY A 116 0.92 3.30 12.38
CA GLY A 116 0.53 4.61 11.87
C GLY A 116 0.50 4.60 10.35
N GLU A 117 -0.62 5.02 9.74
CA GLU A 117 -0.75 5.07 8.28
C GLU A 117 -1.04 6.49 7.76
N LEU A 118 -0.45 6.81 6.61
CA LEU A 118 -0.70 8.03 5.86
C LEU A 118 -1.04 7.73 4.39
N GLY A 119 -1.96 8.51 3.85
CA GLY A 119 -2.42 8.37 2.46
C GLY A 119 -1.47 8.97 1.41
N ASN A 120 -1.85 8.75 0.15
CA ASN A 120 -1.07 9.05 -1.06
C ASN A 120 -0.46 10.45 -1.10
N LYS A 121 -1.26 11.49 -0.94
CA LYS A 121 -0.77 12.88 -1.03
C LYS A 121 0.34 13.17 -0.01
N THR A 122 0.11 12.80 1.25
CA THR A 122 1.05 13.05 2.35
C THR A 122 2.33 12.23 2.17
N ALA A 123 2.21 10.96 1.76
CA ALA A 123 3.36 10.11 1.51
C ALA A 123 4.26 10.66 0.39
N TRP A 124 3.69 11.19 -0.71
CA TRP A 124 4.46 11.87 -1.76
C TRP A 124 5.15 13.12 -1.27
N GLU A 125 4.47 13.89 -0.43
CA GLU A 125 5.06 15.08 0.19
C GLU A 125 6.26 14.71 1.07
N MET A 126 6.18 13.63 1.84
CA MET A 126 7.32 13.12 2.63
C MET A 126 8.52 12.74 1.77
N LEU A 127 8.31 11.98 0.68
CA LEU A 127 9.38 11.63 -0.26
C LEU A 127 10.02 12.87 -0.90
N THR A 128 9.20 13.88 -1.22
CA THR A 128 9.66 15.16 -1.76
C THR A 128 10.52 15.92 -0.75
N GLU A 129 10.15 15.91 0.53
CA GLU A 129 10.94 16.54 1.59
C GLU A 129 12.27 15.80 1.83
N LEU A 130 12.27 14.47 1.80
CA LEU A 130 13.50 13.65 1.85
C LEU A 130 14.43 13.95 0.67
N GLU A 131 13.89 14.11 -0.55
CA GLU A 131 14.67 14.47 -1.73
C GLU A 131 15.33 15.85 -1.62
N LYS A 132 14.63 16.81 -1.00
CA LYS A 132 15.16 18.15 -0.64
C LYS A 132 16.18 18.11 0.52
N GLY A 133 16.42 16.93 1.09
CA GLY A 133 17.31 16.70 2.23
C GLY A 133 16.72 17.09 3.59
N ASN A 134 15.43 17.38 3.66
CA ASN A 134 14.71 17.58 4.92
C ASN A 134 14.39 16.22 5.55
N GLN A 135 14.12 16.22 6.84
CA GLN A 135 13.82 15.05 7.65
C GLN A 135 12.35 15.13 8.10
N PRO A 136 11.43 14.41 7.43
CA PRO A 136 10.07 14.30 7.93
C PRO A 136 10.11 13.61 9.30
N THR A 137 9.56 14.29 10.31
CA THR A 137 9.64 13.90 11.71
C THR A 137 8.25 13.93 12.33
N PHE A 138 7.86 12.82 12.96
CA PHE A 138 6.63 12.67 13.73
C PHE A 138 6.86 13.08 15.18
N TYR A 139 5.95 13.89 15.71
CA TYR A 139 5.96 14.35 17.09
C TYR A 139 4.69 13.92 17.80
N TYR A 140 4.83 13.19 18.90
CA TYR A 140 3.69 12.78 19.73
C TYR A 140 4.10 12.61 21.21
N GLN A 141 3.12 12.48 22.09
CA GLN A 141 3.34 12.21 23.52
C GLN A 141 3.41 10.71 23.77
N ASP A 142 4.32 10.28 24.64
CA ASP A 142 4.37 8.87 25.03
C ASP A 142 3.08 8.46 25.76
N TRP A 143 2.60 7.25 25.45
CA TRP A 143 1.41 6.68 26.08
C TRP A 143 1.69 6.09 27.47
N GLN A 144 2.94 5.72 27.77
CA GLN A 144 3.34 5.26 29.12
C GLN A 144 3.65 6.44 30.05
N ASN A 145 4.26 7.51 29.53
CA ASN A 145 4.57 8.71 30.29
C ASN A 145 4.17 9.99 29.52
N SER A 146 3.07 10.62 29.93
CA SER A 146 2.55 11.82 29.26
C SER A 146 3.46 13.06 29.36
N ALA A 147 4.45 13.05 30.25
CA ALA A 147 5.45 14.11 30.35
C ALA A 147 6.51 14.04 29.22
N ASP A 148 6.72 12.85 28.65
CA ASP A 148 7.73 12.63 27.62
C ASP A 148 7.16 12.91 26.22
N LYS A 149 7.98 13.58 25.41
CA LYS A 149 7.69 13.80 23.99
C LYS A 149 8.59 12.90 23.17
N ILE A 150 8.02 12.26 22.16
CA ILE A 150 8.73 11.41 21.22
C ILE A 150 8.81 12.12 19.88
N ALA A 151 10.01 12.13 19.30
CA ALA A 151 10.30 12.60 17.95
C ALA A 151 10.87 11.44 17.13
N VAL A 152 10.21 11.07 16.04
CA VAL A 152 10.62 9.96 15.18
C VAL A 152 10.82 10.50 13.78
N GLY A 153 12.06 10.53 13.32
CA GLY A 153 12.42 11.16 12.05
C GLY A 153 13.05 10.18 11.08
N MET A 154 12.82 10.41 9.79
CA MET A 154 13.47 9.68 8.72
C MET A 154 14.64 10.49 8.18
N SER A 155 15.78 9.83 8.01
CA SER A 155 16.99 10.47 7.51
C SER A 155 17.01 10.49 5.98
N GLY A 156 17.35 11.64 5.39
CA GLY A 156 17.56 11.77 3.95
C GLY A 156 18.89 11.19 3.44
N VAL A 157 19.74 10.66 4.32
CA VAL A 157 21.04 10.08 3.95
C VAL A 157 20.83 8.78 3.16
N ASN A 158 21.54 8.62 2.04
CA ASN A 158 21.42 7.49 1.10
C ASN A 158 20.03 7.30 0.46
N PHE A 159 19.08 8.22 0.68
CA PHE A 159 17.71 8.12 0.18
C PHE A 159 17.62 8.13 -1.35
N LYS A 160 18.35 9.04 -2.02
CA LYS A 160 18.17 9.30 -3.47
C LYS A 160 18.33 8.06 -4.34
N GLN A 161 19.33 7.23 -4.05
CA GLN A 161 19.59 6.03 -4.85
C GLN A 161 18.45 5.01 -4.71
N ALA A 162 18.00 4.74 -3.48
CA ALA A 162 16.89 3.84 -3.22
C ALA A 162 15.57 4.39 -3.78
N TYR A 163 15.36 5.71 -3.69
CA TYR A 163 14.19 6.37 -4.25
C TYR A 163 14.10 6.21 -5.78
N TRP A 164 15.22 6.35 -6.50
CA TRP A 164 15.25 6.11 -7.95
C TRP A 164 14.89 4.66 -8.31
N ALA A 165 15.44 3.68 -7.59
CA ALA A 165 15.10 2.27 -7.78
C ALA A 165 13.62 1.99 -7.47
N PHE A 166 13.07 2.66 -6.46
CA PHE A 166 11.65 2.56 -6.12
C PHE A 166 10.74 3.12 -7.23
N LEU A 167 11.09 4.26 -7.83
CA LEU A 167 10.36 4.82 -8.96
C LEU A 167 10.35 3.87 -10.17
N GLN A 168 11.50 3.25 -10.48
CA GLN A 168 11.60 2.24 -11.53
C GLN A 168 10.68 1.03 -11.25
N CYS A 169 10.71 0.51 -10.03
CA CYS A 169 9.81 -0.56 -9.61
C CYS A 169 8.33 -0.16 -9.78
N ARG A 170 7.95 1.03 -9.33
CA ARG A 170 6.57 1.55 -9.44
C ARG A 170 6.10 1.63 -10.89
N ASP A 171 6.98 2.01 -11.80
CA ASP A 171 6.64 2.13 -13.22
C ASP A 171 6.38 0.75 -13.85
N GLU A 172 7.07 -0.30 -13.39
CA GLU A 172 6.87 -1.70 -13.82
C GLU A 172 5.62 -2.40 -13.25
N LEU A 173 4.98 -1.81 -12.23
CA LEU A 173 3.76 -2.36 -11.62
C LEU A 173 2.60 -2.48 -12.61
N LEU A 174 1.81 -3.54 -12.44
CA LEU A 174 0.59 -3.76 -13.21
C LEU A 174 -0.46 -2.66 -12.93
N PRO A 175 -1.20 -2.19 -13.95
CA PRO A 175 -2.18 -1.11 -13.81
C PRO A 175 -3.58 -1.60 -13.36
N TYR A 176 -3.64 -2.69 -12.61
CA TYR A 176 -4.88 -3.30 -12.11
C TYR A 176 -4.62 -4.05 -10.80
N SER A 177 -5.60 -4.07 -9.91
CA SER A 177 -5.50 -4.74 -8.60
C SER A 177 -6.17 -6.11 -8.60
N PHE A 178 -6.03 -6.83 -7.48
CA PHE A 178 -6.74 -8.09 -7.26
C PHE A 178 -8.26 -7.91 -7.36
N GLU A 179 -8.79 -6.82 -6.80
CA GLU A 179 -10.22 -6.53 -6.78
C GLU A 179 -10.79 -6.36 -8.20
N ASP A 180 -9.98 -5.84 -9.14
CA ASP A 180 -10.38 -5.66 -10.54
C ASP A 180 -10.53 -6.98 -11.32
N ILE A 181 -9.84 -8.03 -10.86
CA ILE A 181 -9.75 -9.32 -11.55
C ILE A 181 -10.46 -10.46 -10.83
N SER A 182 -10.66 -10.35 -9.51
CA SER A 182 -11.16 -11.43 -8.64
C SER A 182 -12.49 -12.01 -9.11
N PHE A 183 -13.34 -11.18 -9.71
CA PHE A 183 -14.58 -11.60 -10.37
C PHE A 183 -14.68 -10.98 -11.76
N THR A 184 -14.49 -11.81 -12.79
CA THR A 184 -14.51 -11.35 -14.18
C THR A 184 -15.51 -12.13 -15.01
N VAL A 185 -16.41 -11.40 -15.68
CA VAL A 185 -17.30 -11.95 -16.71
C VAL A 185 -16.77 -11.62 -18.09
N MET A 186 -16.71 -12.63 -18.95
CA MET A 186 -16.23 -12.54 -20.32
C MET A 186 -17.23 -13.20 -21.27
N ASN A 187 -17.29 -12.73 -22.52
CA ASN A 187 -18.20 -13.26 -23.52
C ASN A 187 -17.45 -14.00 -24.64
N TYR A 188 -18.14 -14.98 -25.23
CA TYR A 188 -17.73 -15.67 -26.45
C TYR A 188 -18.19 -14.90 -27.70
N GLN A 189 -17.52 -15.14 -28.82
CA GLN A 189 -17.99 -14.72 -30.13
C GLN A 189 -19.29 -15.45 -30.49
N SER A 190 -20.14 -14.81 -31.30
CA SER A 190 -21.41 -15.39 -31.74
C SER A 190 -21.18 -16.73 -32.45
N ASN A 191 -21.93 -17.76 -32.06
CA ASN A 191 -21.84 -19.13 -32.61
C ASN A 191 -20.42 -19.72 -32.63
N SER A 192 -19.55 -19.31 -31.70
CA SER A 192 -18.15 -19.74 -31.66
C SER A 192 -17.73 -20.09 -30.24
N SER A 193 -16.72 -20.94 -30.10
CA SER A 193 -16.07 -21.25 -28.82
C SER A 193 -14.91 -20.32 -28.51
N LYS A 194 -14.62 -19.36 -29.40
CA LYS A 194 -13.56 -18.36 -29.19
C LYS A 194 -14.09 -17.20 -28.35
N LEU A 195 -13.24 -16.69 -27.46
CA LEU A 195 -13.51 -15.45 -26.73
C LEU A 195 -13.50 -14.25 -27.67
N THR A 196 -14.23 -13.19 -27.30
CA THR A 196 -14.08 -11.89 -27.98
C THR A 196 -12.67 -11.35 -27.78
N LYS A 197 -12.19 -10.45 -28.67
CA LYS A 197 -10.84 -9.87 -28.55
C LYS A 197 -10.63 -9.16 -27.20
N SER A 198 -11.64 -8.45 -26.71
CA SER A 198 -11.59 -7.79 -25.39
C SER A 198 -11.57 -8.80 -24.24
N SER A 199 -12.35 -9.89 -24.33
CA SER A 199 -12.29 -10.99 -23.36
C SER A 199 -10.91 -11.64 -23.33
N GLN A 200 -10.33 -11.88 -24.50
CA GLN A 200 -8.99 -12.47 -24.62
C GLN A 200 -7.94 -11.59 -23.94
N GLN A 201 -7.91 -10.30 -24.23
CA GLN A 201 -6.99 -9.35 -23.58
C GLN A 201 -7.19 -9.30 -22.05
N ARG A 202 -8.42 -9.48 -21.56
CA ARG A 202 -8.69 -9.53 -20.13
C ARG A 202 -8.18 -10.82 -19.51
N LEU A 203 -8.34 -11.96 -20.20
CA LEU A 203 -7.78 -13.24 -19.78
C LEU A 203 -6.25 -13.19 -19.69
N ASP A 204 -5.59 -12.56 -20.67
CA ASP A 204 -4.14 -12.40 -20.68
C ASP A 204 -3.66 -11.60 -19.46
N LYS A 205 -4.35 -10.50 -19.12
CA LYS A 205 -4.07 -9.69 -17.91
C LYS A 205 -4.26 -10.47 -16.61
N ILE A 206 -5.30 -11.29 -16.54
CA ILE A 206 -5.57 -12.16 -15.40
C ILE A 206 -4.43 -13.17 -15.24
N ALA A 207 -4.03 -13.84 -16.32
CA ALA A 207 -2.93 -14.80 -16.28
C ALA A 207 -1.60 -14.14 -15.88
N GLU A 208 -1.33 -12.92 -16.38
CA GLU A 208 -0.15 -12.13 -15.97
C GLU A 208 -0.17 -11.81 -14.48
N TYR A 209 -1.32 -11.42 -13.91
CA TYR A 209 -1.44 -11.19 -12.47
C TYR A 209 -1.16 -12.47 -11.67
N LEU A 210 -1.85 -13.55 -12.03
CA LEU A 210 -1.80 -14.84 -11.32
C LEU A 210 -0.39 -15.43 -11.30
N LYS A 211 0.40 -15.20 -12.35
CA LYS A 211 1.80 -15.61 -12.41
C LYS A 211 2.68 -14.88 -11.40
N ASN A 212 2.34 -13.63 -11.06
CA ASN A 212 3.13 -12.81 -10.14
C ASN A 212 2.65 -12.89 -8.69
N ASP A 213 1.49 -13.51 -8.42
CA ASP A 213 0.93 -13.64 -7.08
C ASP A 213 0.98 -15.09 -6.56
N PRO A 214 1.95 -15.43 -5.67
CA PRO A 214 2.04 -16.77 -5.10
C PRO A 214 0.89 -17.08 -4.11
N SER A 215 0.22 -16.05 -3.56
CA SER A 215 -0.79 -16.20 -2.51
C SER A 215 -2.19 -16.53 -3.02
N ILE A 216 -2.34 -16.74 -4.34
CA ILE A 216 -3.58 -17.24 -4.92
C ILE A 216 -3.82 -18.67 -4.47
N GLU A 217 -4.99 -18.93 -3.91
CA GLU A 217 -5.42 -20.24 -3.44
C GLU A 217 -6.06 -21.05 -4.57
N SER A 218 -7.09 -20.48 -5.22
CA SER A 218 -7.86 -21.18 -6.25
C SER A 218 -8.42 -20.25 -7.32
N ILE A 219 -8.63 -20.80 -8.51
CA ILE A 219 -9.18 -20.14 -9.69
C ILE A 219 -10.32 -21.00 -10.22
N ASN A 220 -11.55 -20.52 -10.10
CA ASN A 220 -12.74 -21.21 -10.54
C ASN A 220 -13.21 -20.61 -11.88
N ILE A 221 -13.27 -21.45 -12.90
CA ILE A 221 -13.66 -21.09 -14.26
C ILE A 221 -15.01 -21.74 -14.57
N ALA A 222 -16.07 -20.95 -14.63
CA ALA A 222 -17.42 -21.41 -14.93
C ALA A 222 -17.87 -20.94 -16.32
N SER A 223 -18.20 -21.88 -17.22
CA SER A 223 -18.71 -21.55 -18.55
C SER A 223 -20.21 -21.84 -18.68
N TYR A 224 -20.91 -20.95 -19.37
CA TYR A 224 -22.36 -20.99 -19.59
C TYR A 224 -22.71 -20.91 -21.08
N THR A 225 -23.88 -21.41 -21.45
CA THR A 225 -24.45 -21.30 -22.80
C THR A 225 -25.75 -20.51 -22.78
N ASP A 226 -26.25 -20.16 -23.97
CA ASP A 226 -27.66 -19.76 -24.13
C ASP A 226 -28.55 -21.00 -24.17
N SER A 227 -29.86 -20.81 -24.33
CA SER A 227 -30.83 -21.90 -24.44
C SER A 227 -30.91 -22.54 -25.83
N TYR A 228 -30.02 -22.19 -26.78
CA TYR A 228 -30.16 -22.66 -28.14
C TYR A 228 -29.43 -23.99 -28.32
N GLY A 229 -30.15 -25.01 -28.78
CA GLY A 229 -29.63 -26.37 -28.92
C GLY A 229 -30.13 -27.32 -27.84
N GLY A 230 -29.59 -28.54 -27.83
CA GLY A 230 -29.97 -29.55 -26.84
C GLY A 230 -29.23 -29.36 -25.51
N ARG A 231 -29.94 -29.50 -24.40
CA ARG A 231 -29.38 -29.37 -23.03
C ARG A 231 -28.08 -30.16 -22.81
N TRP A 232 -28.01 -31.40 -23.31
CA TRP A 232 -26.82 -32.24 -23.22
C TRP A 232 -25.65 -31.68 -24.03
N ASN A 233 -25.91 -31.22 -25.25
CA ASN A 233 -24.91 -30.60 -26.13
C ASN A 233 -24.39 -29.29 -25.52
N ASN A 234 -25.27 -28.50 -24.93
CA ASN A 234 -24.90 -27.25 -24.28
C ASN A 234 -24.08 -27.47 -23.00
N LEU A 235 -24.40 -28.52 -22.24
CA LEU A 235 -23.58 -28.94 -21.11
C LEU A 235 -22.18 -29.36 -21.57
N ASP A 236 -22.09 -30.23 -22.58
CA ASP A 236 -20.80 -30.69 -23.12
C ASP A 236 -19.97 -29.53 -23.71
N LEU A 237 -20.61 -28.66 -24.49
CA LEU A 237 -19.99 -27.47 -25.05
C LEU A 237 -19.42 -26.56 -23.95
N SER A 238 -20.16 -26.34 -22.87
CA SER A 238 -19.67 -25.54 -21.75
C SER A 238 -18.46 -26.16 -21.05
N LYS A 239 -18.42 -27.50 -20.90
CA LYS A 239 -17.27 -28.22 -20.32
C LYS A 239 -16.05 -28.10 -21.21
N THR A 240 -16.21 -28.34 -22.51
CA THR A 240 -15.12 -28.22 -23.49
C THR A 240 -14.56 -26.80 -23.53
N ARG A 241 -15.42 -25.78 -23.46
CA ARG A 241 -14.99 -24.38 -23.39
C ARG A 241 -14.22 -24.07 -22.10
N ALA A 242 -14.74 -24.45 -20.95
CA ALA A 242 -14.06 -24.21 -19.67
C ALA A 242 -12.67 -24.89 -19.65
N LYS A 243 -12.57 -26.11 -20.18
CA LYS A 243 -11.29 -26.82 -20.35
C LYS A 243 -10.33 -26.06 -21.26
N ALA A 244 -10.79 -25.59 -22.43
CA ALA A 244 -9.94 -24.82 -23.35
C ALA A 244 -9.38 -23.53 -22.71
N ILE A 245 -10.16 -22.86 -21.87
CA ILE A 245 -9.68 -21.69 -21.11
C ILE A 245 -8.65 -22.11 -20.05
N LYS A 246 -8.87 -23.20 -19.32
CA LYS A 246 -7.88 -23.74 -18.39
C LYS A 246 -6.57 -24.07 -19.10
N ASP A 247 -6.62 -24.81 -20.20
CA ASP A 247 -5.44 -25.19 -20.99
C ASP A 247 -4.69 -23.93 -21.48
N TYR A 248 -5.44 -22.89 -21.88
CA TYR A 248 -4.85 -21.61 -22.26
C TYR A 248 -4.17 -20.89 -21.09
N MET A 249 -4.80 -20.82 -19.92
CA MET A 249 -4.18 -20.20 -18.73
C MET A 249 -2.92 -20.96 -18.28
N ILE A 250 -2.94 -22.29 -18.35
CA ILE A 250 -1.77 -23.13 -18.07
C ILE A 250 -0.64 -22.80 -19.06
N SER A 251 -0.95 -22.63 -20.35
CA SER A 251 0.05 -22.25 -21.36
C SER A 251 0.72 -20.89 -21.09
N LEU A 252 0.06 -20.01 -20.33
CA LEU A 252 0.61 -18.72 -19.89
C LEU A 252 1.41 -18.81 -18.58
N GLY A 253 1.50 -20.00 -17.97
CA GLY A 253 2.26 -20.27 -16.77
C GLY A 253 1.45 -20.22 -15.46
N VAL A 254 0.12 -20.29 -15.54
CA VAL A 254 -0.73 -20.47 -14.35
C VAL A 254 -0.64 -21.92 -13.88
N ASP A 255 -0.48 -22.13 -12.57
CA ASP A 255 -0.42 -23.45 -11.95
C ASP A 255 -1.73 -24.22 -12.17
N GLU A 256 -1.65 -25.39 -12.83
CA GLU A 256 -2.79 -26.25 -13.11
C GLU A 256 -3.55 -26.66 -11.83
N THR A 257 -2.83 -26.88 -10.73
CA THR A 257 -3.41 -27.40 -9.49
C THR A 257 -4.39 -26.41 -8.86
N LYS A 258 -4.24 -25.12 -9.16
CA LYS A 258 -5.11 -24.04 -8.68
C LYS A 258 -6.33 -23.81 -9.57
N VAL A 259 -6.37 -24.39 -10.77
CA VAL A 259 -7.42 -24.11 -11.77
C VAL A 259 -8.50 -25.19 -11.79
N HIS A 260 -9.70 -24.80 -11.38
CA HIS A 260 -10.90 -25.63 -11.41
C HIS A 260 -11.85 -25.14 -12.51
N THR A 261 -12.47 -26.08 -13.22
CA THR A 261 -13.35 -25.78 -14.36
C THR A 261 -14.71 -26.42 -14.19
N ASP A 262 -15.76 -25.62 -14.36
CA ASP A 262 -17.15 -26.04 -14.33
C ASP A 262 -17.88 -25.68 -15.63
N GLY A 263 -18.41 -26.70 -16.31
CA GLY A 263 -19.35 -26.52 -17.41
C GLY A 263 -20.78 -26.57 -16.91
N LEU A 264 -21.48 -25.43 -16.93
CA LEU A 264 -22.84 -25.30 -16.38
C LEU A 264 -23.95 -25.33 -17.43
N GLY A 265 -23.59 -25.31 -18.72
CA GLY A 265 -24.52 -25.28 -19.85
C GLY A 265 -25.55 -24.16 -19.71
N GLU A 266 -26.81 -24.52 -19.87
CA GLU A 266 -27.97 -23.61 -19.87
C GLU A 266 -28.46 -23.21 -18.47
N LYS A 267 -27.70 -23.53 -17.41
CA LYS A 267 -28.12 -23.20 -16.05
C LYS A 267 -27.90 -21.71 -15.77
N ARG A 268 -28.78 -21.12 -14.95
CA ARG A 268 -28.60 -19.76 -14.38
C ARG A 268 -28.41 -18.69 -15.47
N PHE A 269 -29.40 -18.52 -16.34
CA PHE A 269 -29.44 -17.39 -17.27
C PHE A 269 -29.43 -16.05 -16.53
N VAL A 270 -28.75 -15.07 -17.10
CA VAL A 270 -28.67 -13.69 -16.58
C VAL A 270 -29.57 -12.73 -17.34
N ASP A 271 -30.06 -13.13 -18.51
CA ASP A 271 -30.98 -12.36 -19.36
C ASP A 271 -31.90 -13.31 -20.15
N THR A 272 -32.90 -12.75 -20.84
CA THR A 272 -33.80 -13.50 -21.74
C THR A 272 -33.02 -14.17 -22.88
N ASN A 273 -33.47 -15.35 -23.31
CA ASN A 273 -32.95 -16.02 -24.51
C ASN A 273 -33.73 -15.67 -25.79
N ASP A 274 -34.75 -14.82 -25.72
CA ASP A 274 -35.59 -14.47 -26.87
C ASP A 274 -34.84 -13.55 -27.83
N THR A 275 -33.99 -12.66 -27.29
CA THR A 275 -33.21 -11.69 -28.09
C THR A 275 -31.77 -12.14 -28.31
N ILE A 276 -31.17 -11.71 -29.43
CA ILE A 276 -29.74 -11.97 -29.72
C ILE A 276 -28.84 -11.38 -28.63
N LEU A 277 -29.20 -10.18 -28.12
CA LEU A 277 -28.45 -9.49 -27.07
C LEU A 277 -28.51 -10.24 -25.75
N GLY A 278 -29.68 -10.75 -25.35
CA GLY A 278 -29.82 -11.55 -24.13
C GLY A 278 -29.08 -12.89 -24.23
N ARG A 279 -29.16 -13.58 -25.38
CA ARG A 279 -28.35 -14.79 -25.64
C ARG A 279 -26.84 -14.52 -25.56
N ASN A 280 -26.37 -13.39 -26.09
CA ASN A 280 -24.96 -12.99 -25.98
C ASN A 280 -24.49 -12.86 -24.52
N LYS A 281 -25.33 -12.31 -23.64
CA LYS A 281 -25.02 -12.19 -22.20
C LYS A 281 -25.05 -13.54 -21.48
N ASN A 282 -25.93 -14.45 -21.91
CA ASN A 282 -26.00 -15.80 -21.35
C ASN A 282 -24.78 -16.65 -21.74
N ARG A 283 -24.26 -16.51 -22.97
CA ARG A 283 -23.01 -17.13 -23.45
C ARG A 283 -21.78 -16.45 -22.85
N ARG A 284 -21.56 -16.73 -21.57
CA ARG A 284 -20.50 -16.12 -20.76
C ARG A 284 -19.57 -17.14 -20.14
N LEU A 285 -18.39 -16.65 -19.81
CA LEU A 285 -17.37 -17.25 -18.99
C LEU A 285 -17.26 -16.40 -17.73
N VAL A 286 -17.23 -17.03 -16.58
CA VAL A 286 -17.02 -16.38 -15.28
C VAL A 286 -15.74 -16.95 -14.69
N ILE A 287 -14.82 -16.08 -14.33
CA ILE A 287 -13.62 -16.45 -13.57
C ILE A 287 -13.76 -15.84 -12.17
N GLN A 288 -13.55 -16.68 -11.16
CA GLN A 288 -13.51 -16.28 -9.75
C GLN A 288 -12.17 -16.70 -9.17
N ILE A 289 -11.49 -15.78 -8.48
CA ILE A 289 -10.16 -16.01 -7.91
C ILE A 289 -10.26 -15.82 -6.41
N ALA A 290 -9.73 -16.79 -5.66
CA ALA A 290 -9.61 -16.74 -4.21
C ALA A 290 -8.14 -16.60 -3.79
N LYS A 291 -7.90 -15.83 -2.74
CA LYS A 291 -6.60 -15.56 -2.14
C LYS A 291 -6.63 -16.07 -0.69
N ILE A 292 -5.48 -16.57 -0.22
CA ILE A 292 -5.26 -17.03 1.17
C ILE A 292 -5.39 -15.87 2.15
#